data_AF-A0A1V5VJ71-F1
#
_entry.id   AF-A0A1V5VJ71-F1
#
_cell.length_a   1.000
_cell.length_b   1.000
_cell.length_c   1.000
_cell.angle_alpha   90.00
_cell.angle_beta   90.00
_cell.angle_gamma   90.00
#
_symmetry.space_group_name_H-M   'P 1'
#
loop_
_entity.id
_entity.type
_entity.pdbx_description
1 polymer ?
#
loop_
_entity_poly.entity_id
_entity_poly.type
_entity_poly.pdbx_seq_one_letter_code
_entity_poly.pdbx_strand_id
1 'polypeptide(L)'
;MKNRHSWLCQTVFFVLVLASILLPPPAYCYIEYLNPEVVDHVEVTLVVEPTSGPVPLSVKFTSTAKAVIHYADEVDENEGGGSVDPREPLYKDKELTPKKPDDQTIKDPGTYTFTATAKYGGKEGKATVTVVVKKTLPEGIDVKDDANVDNLSDEMIEALEQVVEVWDDNNAPTPVITSGNDGEHGEGSLHYEDEAVDLRGNNVSDEEMQQLADDLQEALGDDYDVIAEFFPDDPDTEQDESLNDHIHVEYDPR
;
A
#
# COMPACT_ATOMS: atom_id res chain seq x y z
N MET A 1 66.46 57.60 5.25
CA MET A 1 66.74 56.42 4.42
C MET A 1 65.67 56.39 3.34
N LYS A 2 65.73 57.15 2.23
CA LYS A 2 66.63 57.07 1.06
C LYS A 2 66.83 55.63 0.57
N ASN A 3 66.06 55.25 -0.47
CA ASN A 3 66.62 54.68 -1.69
C ASN A 3 65.74 55.01 -2.89
N ARG A 4 66.20 56.03 -3.62
CA ARG A 4 65.91 56.29 -5.04
C ARG A 4 66.68 55.25 -5.84
N HIS A 5 66.18 54.78 -6.98
CA HIS A 5 67.00 54.56 -8.19
C HIS A 5 66.12 54.89 -9.40
N SER A 6 66.48 55.99 -10.04
CA SER A 6 66.04 56.41 -11.37
C SER A 6 67.18 56.05 -12.31
N TRP A 7 66.88 55.48 -13.47
CA TRP A 7 67.70 55.64 -14.66
C TRP A 7 66.79 55.93 -15.86
N LEU A 8 67.08 57.08 -16.46
CA LEU A 8 66.63 57.55 -17.77
C LEU A 8 67.26 56.72 -18.89
N CYS A 9 66.48 56.52 -19.97
CA CYS A 9 66.84 56.58 -21.40
C CYS A 9 65.76 55.78 -22.15
N GLN A 10 65.21 56.13 -23.31
CA GLN A 10 65.57 57.15 -24.28
C GLN A 10 64.35 57.33 -25.20
N THR A 11 64.12 58.55 -25.64
CA THR A 11 63.14 58.93 -26.66
C THR A 11 63.47 58.27 -28.01
N VAL A 12 62.50 57.60 -28.65
CA VAL A 12 62.50 57.37 -30.10
C VAL A 12 61.15 57.81 -30.66
N PHE A 13 61.24 58.74 -31.61
CA PHE A 13 60.16 59.31 -32.42
C PHE A 13 59.73 58.32 -33.52
N PHE A 14 58.43 58.38 -33.85
CA PHE A 14 57.80 58.08 -35.16
C PHE A 14 57.94 56.66 -35.73
N VAL A 15 56.80 55.99 -35.93
CA VAL A 15 56.18 55.79 -37.27
C VAL A 15 54.73 55.32 -37.03
N LEU A 16 53.77 56.17 -37.43
CA LEU A 16 52.36 55.84 -37.51
C LEU A 16 52.15 55.16 -38.88
N VAL A 17 52.15 53.83 -38.90
CA VAL A 17 51.66 53.06 -40.06
C VAL A 17 50.31 52.48 -39.66
N LEU A 18 49.27 53.06 -40.24
CA LEU A 18 47.93 52.50 -40.32
C LEU A 18 48.02 51.18 -41.12
N ALA A 19 48.24 50.09 -40.41
CA ALA A 19 47.83 48.77 -40.85
C ALA A 19 46.50 48.49 -40.13
N SER A 20 45.39 48.81 -40.78
CA SER A 20 44.06 48.33 -40.39
C SER A 20 44.06 46.81 -40.57
N ILE A 21 44.45 46.11 -39.50
CA ILE A 21 44.33 44.66 -39.40
C ILE A 21 42.83 44.36 -39.45
N LEU A 22 42.43 43.55 -40.43
CA LEU A 22 41.16 42.83 -40.48
C LEU A 22 41.08 41.86 -39.28
N LEU A 23 40.93 42.38 -38.07
CA LEU A 23 40.49 41.56 -36.96
C LEU A 23 38.99 41.32 -37.15
N PRO A 24 38.51 40.07 -37.13
CA PRO A 24 37.07 39.82 -37.11
C PRO A 24 36.44 40.58 -35.93
N PRO A 25 35.17 41.01 -36.03
CA PRO A 25 34.48 41.61 -34.89
C PRO A 25 34.69 40.72 -33.65
N PRO A 26 34.86 41.31 -32.45
CA PRO A 26 35.01 40.52 -31.24
C PRO A 26 33.87 39.52 -31.19
N ALA A 27 34.21 38.23 -31.12
CA ALA A 27 33.22 37.20 -30.90
C ALA A 27 32.47 37.59 -29.62
N TYR A 28 31.19 37.91 -29.74
CA TYR A 28 30.33 38.07 -28.59
C TYR A 28 30.25 36.71 -27.92
N CYS A 29 31.02 36.52 -26.86
CA CYS A 29 30.87 35.38 -25.98
C CYS A 29 29.56 35.61 -25.23
N TYR A 30 28.48 35.00 -25.69
CA TYR A 30 27.27 34.87 -24.88
C TYR A 30 27.63 33.97 -23.70
N ILE A 31 27.66 34.54 -22.51
CA ILE A 31 27.63 33.76 -21.28
C ILE A 31 26.16 33.43 -21.08
N GLU A 32 25.74 32.24 -21.54
CA GLU A 32 24.46 31.70 -21.12
C GLU A 32 24.51 31.58 -19.60
N TYR A 33 23.72 32.42 -18.91
CA TYR A 33 23.45 32.20 -17.49
C TYR A 33 22.61 30.92 -17.42
N LEU A 34 23.27 29.79 -17.16
CA LEU A 34 22.59 28.57 -16.77
C LEU A 34 21.88 28.87 -15.45
N ASN A 35 20.59 29.20 -15.53
CA ASN A 35 19.75 29.34 -14.36
C ASN A 35 19.74 27.97 -13.67
N PRO A 36 20.02 27.87 -12.35
CA PRO A 36 20.11 26.57 -11.71
C PRO A 36 18.79 25.82 -11.87
N GLU A 37 18.87 24.54 -12.24
CA GLU A 37 17.72 23.64 -12.26
C GLU A 37 17.07 23.66 -10.86
N VAL A 38 15.85 24.21 -10.77
CA VAL A 38 15.09 24.21 -9.53
C VAL A 38 14.21 22.98 -9.55
N VAL A 39 14.57 21.98 -8.74
CA VAL A 39 13.72 20.80 -8.54
C VAL A 39 12.50 21.22 -7.73
N ASP A 40 11.32 21.06 -8.32
CA ASP A 40 10.06 21.35 -7.66
C ASP A 40 9.76 20.24 -6.63
N HIS A 41 9.55 19.02 -7.14
CA HIS A 41 9.30 17.83 -6.34
C HIS A 41 9.78 16.54 -7.03
N VAL A 42 9.70 15.43 -6.30
CA VAL A 42 10.00 14.08 -6.81
C VAL A 42 8.76 13.22 -6.62
N GLU A 43 8.23 12.72 -7.73
CA GLU A 43 7.13 11.77 -7.74
C GLU A 43 7.69 10.35 -7.66
N VAL A 44 7.05 9.49 -6.86
CA VAL A 44 7.37 8.07 -6.74
C VAL A 44 6.07 7.30 -6.84
N THR A 45 6.09 6.20 -7.57
CA THR A 45 5.01 5.20 -7.57
C THR A 45 5.57 3.89 -7.04
N LEU A 46 4.74 3.15 -6.30
CA LEU A 46 5.02 1.81 -5.82
C LEU A 46 3.78 0.97 -6.01
N VAL A 47 3.92 -0.15 -6.72
CA VAL A 47 2.87 -1.13 -6.95
C VAL A 47 3.35 -2.47 -6.41
N VAL A 48 2.46 -3.19 -5.73
CA VAL A 48 2.70 -4.54 -5.24
C VAL A 48 1.64 -5.48 -5.79
N GLU A 49 2.04 -6.69 -6.17
CA GLU A 49 1.13 -7.75 -6.59
C GLU A 49 1.54 -9.09 -5.95
N PRO A 50 0.60 -9.82 -5.32
CA PRO A 50 -0.75 -9.40 -4.93
C PRO A 50 -0.74 -8.41 -3.74
N THR A 51 -1.85 -7.70 -3.50
CA THR A 51 -2.05 -6.84 -2.31
C THR A 51 -2.67 -7.57 -1.13
N SER A 52 -3.22 -8.77 -1.34
CA SER A 52 -3.70 -9.64 -0.27
C SER A 52 -3.66 -11.12 -0.65
N GLY A 53 -3.68 -11.98 0.36
CA GLY A 53 -3.79 -13.43 0.19
C GLY A 53 -3.37 -14.22 1.44
N PRO A 54 -3.54 -15.55 1.44
CA PRO A 54 -3.18 -16.41 2.56
C PRO A 54 -1.65 -16.57 2.72
N VAL A 55 -1.21 -16.94 3.92
CA VAL A 55 0.16 -17.36 4.17
C VAL A 55 0.48 -18.72 3.49
N PRO A 56 1.67 -18.89 2.88
CA PRO A 56 2.68 -17.88 2.59
C PRO A 56 2.35 -17.05 1.33
N LEU A 57 2.51 -15.74 1.39
CA LEU A 57 2.21 -14.83 0.28
C LEU A 57 3.48 -14.32 -0.42
N SER A 58 3.65 -14.67 -1.69
CA SER A 58 4.76 -14.18 -2.51
C SER A 58 4.38 -12.88 -3.22
N VAL A 59 5.03 -11.77 -2.86
CA VAL A 59 4.74 -10.43 -3.39
C VAL A 59 5.87 -9.91 -4.27
N LYS A 60 5.50 -9.19 -5.33
CA LYS A 60 6.42 -8.55 -6.28
C LYS A 60 6.22 -7.04 -6.27
N PHE A 61 7.32 -6.29 -6.27
CA PHE A 61 7.29 -4.83 -6.24
C PHE A 61 7.78 -4.22 -7.54
N THR A 62 6.97 -3.33 -8.11
CA THR A 62 7.39 -2.43 -9.19
C THR A 62 7.29 -0.98 -8.74
N SER A 63 8.18 -0.12 -9.24
CA SER A 63 8.22 1.28 -8.84
C SER A 63 8.83 2.15 -9.91
N THR A 64 8.26 3.34 -10.12
CA THR A 64 8.86 4.39 -10.96
C THR A 64 9.10 5.64 -10.12
N ALA A 65 9.99 6.50 -10.58
CA ALA A 65 10.17 7.81 -9.97
C ALA A 65 10.64 8.84 -11.00
N LYS A 66 10.19 10.09 -10.85
CA LYS A 66 10.64 11.20 -11.66
C LYS A 66 10.77 12.47 -10.83
N ALA A 67 11.78 13.29 -11.13
CA ALA A 67 11.88 14.64 -10.60
C ALA A 67 11.28 15.63 -11.58
N VAL A 68 10.38 16.48 -11.09
CA VAL A 68 9.81 17.59 -11.86
C VAL A 68 10.71 18.80 -11.66
N ILE A 69 11.31 19.28 -12.74
CA ILE A 69 12.28 20.38 -12.72
C ILE A 69 11.63 21.61 -13.35
N HIS A 70 11.59 22.70 -12.59
CA HIS A 70 11.16 24.00 -13.07
C HIS A 70 12.34 24.73 -13.70
N TYR A 71 12.22 25.09 -14.97
CA TYR A 71 13.13 26.01 -15.64
C TYR A 71 12.52 27.39 -15.56
N ALA A 72 13.32 28.39 -15.17
CA ALA A 72 12.84 29.76 -15.22
C ALA A 72 12.39 30.09 -16.64
N ASP A 73 11.33 30.90 -16.73
CA ASP A 73 10.72 31.35 -17.97
C ASP A 73 11.78 31.70 -19.03
N GLU A 74 11.66 31.11 -20.23
CA GLU A 74 12.36 31.65 -21.39
C GLU A 74 11.81 33.08 -21.61
N VAL A 75 12.72 34.06 -21.54
CA VAL A 75 12.39 35.43 -21.92
C VAL A 75 12.30 35.41 -23.43
N ASP A 76 11.09 35.47 -23.99
CA ASP A 76 10.94 35.78 -25.40
C ASP A 76 11.43 37.22 -25.60
N GLU A 77 12.66 37.38 -26.08
CA GLU A 77 13.30 38.70 -26.28
C GLU A 77 12.66 39.47 -27.44
N ASN A 78 11.70 38.89 -28.15
CA ASN A 78 10.89 39.59 -29.13
C ASN A 78 9.53 39.94 -28.55
N GLU A 79 9.35 41.21 -28.17
CA GLU A 79 8.32 42.08 -28.77
C GLU A 79 8.13 43.36 -27.93
N GLY A 80 8.49 44.49 -28.52
CA GLY A 80 8.04 45.78 -28.04
C GLY A 80 6.53 45.91 -28.26
N GLY A 81 5.71 45.55 -27.27
CA GLY A 81 4.26 45.62 -27.47
C GLY A 81 3.35 45.13 -26.33
N GLY A 82 3.48 45.65 -25.12
CA GLY A 82 2.34 45.97 -24.24
C GLY A 82 1.22 44.94 -24.00
N SER A 83 1.53 43.65 -23.81
CA SER A 83 0.63 42.69 -23.12
C SER A 83 1.48 41.76 -22.25
N VAL A 84 1.19 41.73 -20.94
CA VAL A 84 1.78 40.77 -20.00
C VAL A 84 0.85 39.58 -19.87
N ASP A 85 0.82 38.74 -20.89
CA ASP A 85 0.17 37.43 -20.73
C ASP A 85 0.95 36.62 -19.67
N PRO A 86 0.25 35.92 -18.76
CA PRO A 86 0.91 35.07 -17.78
C PRO A 86 1.73 34.00 -18.50
N ARG A 87 3.03 33.96 -18.22
CA ARG A 87 3.94 32.96 -18.80
C ARG A 87 3.62 31.59 -18.20
N GLU A 88 3.47 30.59 -19.06
CA GLU A 88 3.35 29.21 -18.60
C GLU A 88 4.74 28.71 -18.16
N PRO A 89 4.89 28.21 -16.92
CA PRO A 89 6.15 27.65 -16.45
C PRO A 89 6.57 26.45 -17.29
N LEU A 90 7.85 26.39 -17.67
CA LEU A 90 8.41 25.27 -18.42
C LEU A 90 8.90 24.19 -17.44
N TYR A 91 8.22 23.05 -17.41
CA TYR A 91 8.63 21.89 -16.63
C TYR A 91 9.32 20.84 -17.51
N LYS A 92 10.34 20.16 -16.98
CA LYS A 92 10.85 18.91 -17.56
C LYS A 92 10.94 17.82 -16.49
N ASP A 93 10.66 16.60 -16.91
CA ASP A 93 10.76 15.42 -16.07
C ASP A 93 12.14 14.77 -16.21
N LYS A 94 12.70 14.35 -15.09
CA LYS A 94 13.93 13.55 -15.02
C LYS A 94 13.61 12.20 -14.39
N GLU A 95 13.67 11.14 -15.19
CA GLU A 95 13.53 9.77 -14.70
C GLU A 95 14.60 9.42 -13.66
N LEU A 96 14.17 8.76 -12.59
CA LEU A 96 15.00 8.32 -11.48
C LEU A 96 14.82 6.80 -11.26
N THR A 97 15.82 6.18 -10.66
CA THR A 97 15.69 4.81 -10.13
C THR A 97 15.34 4.90 -8.65
N PRO A 98 14.10 4.60 -8.25
CA PRO A 98 13.73 4.58 -6.83
C PRO A 98 14.42 3.42 -6.11
N LYS A 99 14.73 3.63 -4.82
CA LYS A 99 15.03 2.55 -3.88
C LYS A 99 13.70 1.93 -3.46
N LYS A 100 13.43 0.70 -3.91
CA LYS A 100 12.22 -0.09 -3.61
C LYS A 100 12.55 -1.31 -2.73
N PRO A 101 11.55 -1.96 -2.12
CA PRO A 101 11.72 -3.26 -1.50
C PRO A 101 12.06 -4.35 -2.52
N ASP A 102 12.76 -5.38 -2.04
CA ASP A 102 12.98 -6.62 -2.78
C ASP A 102 11.68 -7.45 -2.82
N ASP A 103 11.51 -8.22 -3.90
CA ASP A 103 10.45 -9.22 -3.98
C ASP A 103 10.67 -10.25 -2.87
N GLN A 104 9.61 -10.64 -2.17
CA GLN A 104 9.72 -11.47 -0.98
C GLN A 104 8.48 -12.35 -0.75
N THR A 105 8.65 -13.38 0.06
CA THR A 105 7.56 -14.24 0.54
C THR A 105 7.32 -13.93 2.01
N ILE A 106 6.12 -13.46 2.32
CA ILE A 106 5.66 -13.21 3.68
C ILE A 106 5.10 -14.53 4.24
N LYS A 107 5.54 -14.91 5.43
CA LYS A 107 5.22 -16.20 6.05
C LYS A 107 4.24 -16.10 7.20
N ASP A 108 4.17 -14.93 7.82
CA ASP A 108 3.33 -14.69 8.98
C ASP A 108 2.13 -13.82 8.57
N PRO A 109 0.94 -14.07 9.10
CA PRO A 109 -0.23 -13.24 8.84
C PRO A 109 0.00 -11.83 9.39
N GLY A 110 -0.72 -10.86 8.84
CA GLY A 110 -0.71 -9.47 9.30
C GLY A 110 -0.71 -8.44 8.17
N THR A 111 -0.66 -7.17 8.58
CA THR A 111 -0.64 -6.02 7.69
C THR A 111 0.78 -5.47 7.56
N TYR A 112 1.29 -5.44 6.32
CA TYR A 112 2.66 -5.03 6.02
C TYR A 112 2.69 -3.76 5.18
N THR A 113 3.39 -2.72 5.65
CA THR A 113 3.60 -1.49 4.88
C THR A 113 4.99 -1.45 4.27
N PHE A 114 5.04 -1.28 2.95
CA PHE A 114 6.26 -1.15 2.17
C PHE A 114 6.43 0.27 1.67
N THR A 115 7.68 0.71 1.48
CA THR A 115 7.98 2.08 1.03
C THR A 115 9.03 2.07 -0.08
N ALA A 116 8.79 2.85 -1.13
CA ALA A 116 9.79 3.22 -2.13
C ALA A 116 10.15 4.70 -2.00
N THR A 117 11.41 5.04 -2.25
CA THR A 117 11.93 6.41 -2.12
C THR A 117 12.84 6.79 -3.27
N ALA A 118 12.86 8.07 -3.67
CA ALA A 118 13.80 8.60 -4.63
C ALA A 118 14.24 10.02 -4.22
N LYS A 119 15.49 10.39 -4.52
CA LYS A 119 16.06 11.71 -4.18
C LYS A 119 16.69 12.36 -5.40
N TYR A 120 16.41 13.64 -5.59
CA TYR A 120 17.02 14.46 -6.64
C TYR A 120 17.03 15.94 -6.23
N GLY A 121 18.14 16.65 -6.47
CA GLY A 121 18.30 18.08 -6.14
C GLY A 121 17.90 18.48 -4.71
N GLY A 122 18.16 17.62 -3.72
CA GLY A 122 17.81 17.88 -2.32
C GLY A 122 16.34 17.63 -1.94
N LYS A 123 15.50 17.23 -2.90
CA LYS A 123 14.12 16.79 -2.67
C LYS A 123 14.05 15.27 -2.54
N GLU A 124 13.05 14.79 -1.80
CA GLU A 124 12.78 13.36 -1.60
C GLU A 124 11.31 13.08 -1.88
N GLY A 125 11.04 12.11 -2.74
CA GLY A 125 9.72 11.55 -2.99
C GLY A 125 9.58 10.20 -2.28
N LYS A 126 8.35 9.86 -1.88
CA LYS A 126 8.02 8.59 -1.21
C LYS A 126 6.68 8.06 -1.70
N ALA A 127 6.59 6.74 -1.81
CA ALA A 127 5.33 6.03 -2.03
C ALA A 127 5.25 4.84 -1.08
N THR A 128 4.07 4.59 -0.54
CA THR A 128 3.81 3.46 0.37
C THR A 128 2.70 2.57 -0.16
N VAL A 129 2.81 1.27 0.07
CA VAL A 129 1.75 0.30 -0.25
C VAL A 129 1.59 -0.68 0.90
N THR A 130 0.35 -1.11 1.12
CA THR A 130 0.00 -2.07 2.17
C THR A 130 -0.33 -3.42 1.54
N VAL A 131 0.19 -4.49 2.15
CA VAL A 131 -0.15 -5.88 1.82
C VAL A 131 -0.81 -6.50 3.05
N VAL A 132 -1.95 -7.15 2.86
CA VAL A 132 -2.66 -7.88 3.92
C VAL A 132 -2.46 -9.38 3.71
N VAL A 133 -1.76 -10.03 4.64
CA VAL A 133 -1.54 -11.47 4.61
C VAL A 133 -2.44 -12.11 5.64
N LYS A 134 -3.31 -13.01 5.19
CA LYS A 134 -4.34 -13.65 6.01
C LYS A 134 -3.85 -15.02 6.48
N LYS A 135 -4.43 -15.52 7.58
CA LYS A 135 -4.27 -16.94 7.94
C LYS A 135 -4.90 -17.82 6.88
N THR A 136 -4.43 -19.06 6.80
CA THR A 136 -4.98 -20.07 5.90
C THR A 136 -6.02 -20.86 6.67
N LEU A 137 -7.26 -20.87 6.19
CA LEU A 137 -8.30 -21.72 6.73
C LEU A 137 -8.07 -23.18 6.28
N PRO A 138 -8.59 -24.16 7.05
CA PRO A 138 -8.53 -25.56 6.63
C PRO A 138 -9.22 -25.80 5.27
N GLU A 139 -8.81 -26.85 4.57
CA GLU A 139 -9.54 -27.29 3.38
C GLU A 139 -10.89 -27.89 3.80
N GLY A 140 -11.93 -27.71 2.97
CA GLY A 140 -13.25 -28.29 3.25
C GLY A 140 -14.19 -27.40 4.07
N ILE A 141 -13.83 -26.14 4.29
CA ILE A 141 -14.73 -25.10 4.82
C ILE A 141 -14.88 -23.95 3.85
N ASP A 142 -16.11 -23.47 3.68
CA ASP A 142 -16.44 -22.30 2.87
C ASP A 142 -16.63 -21.07 3.76
N VAL A 143 -16.47 -19.88 3.17
CA VAL A 143 -16.70 -18.59 3.85
C VAL A 143 -17.71 -17.80 3.03
N LYS A 144 -18.75 -17.29 3.67
CA LYS A 144 -19.70 -16.35 3.05
C LYS A 144 -18.95 -15.09 2.60
N ASP A 145 -19.30 -14.54 1.42
CA ASP A 145 -18.55 -13.47 0.76
C ASP A 145 -18.23 -12.23 1.64
N ASP A 146 -19.08 -11.92 2.62
CA ASP A 146 -18.97 -10.77 3.52
C ASP A 146 -18.51 -11.12 4.95
N ALA A 147 -18.30 -12.40 5.27
CA ALA A 147 -17.80 -12.83 6.57
C ALA A 147 -16.31 -12.49 6.72
N ASN A 148 -15.94 -11.88 7.84
CA ASN A 148 -14.59 -11.45 8.14
C ASN A 148 -13.87 -12.44 9.05
N VAL A 149 -13.02 -13.27 8.44
CA VAL A 149 -12.24 -14.32 9.10
C VAL A 149 -10.74 -14.05 9.02
N ASP A 150 -10.34 -12.82 8.70
CA ASP A 150 -8.97 -12.48 8.31
C ASP A 150 -7.97 -12.62 9.46
N ASN A 151 -8.44 -12.42 10.70
CA ASN A 151 -7.60 -12.35 11.90
C ASN A 151 -7.97 -13.36 12.98
N LEU A 152 -8.78 -14.39 12.67
CA LEU A 152 -9.13 -15.46 13.61
C LEU A 152 -7.90 -15.92 14.42
N SER A 153 -8.06 -16.15 15.72
CA SER A 153 -6.99 -16.64 16.59
C SER A 153 -6.42 -17.99 16.11
N ASP A 154 -5.24 -18.37 16.59
CA ASP A 154 -4.67 -19.67 16.18
C ASP A 154 -5.57 -20.82 16.68
N GLU A 155 -6.13 -20.63 17.87
CA GLU A 155 -7.10 -21.51 18.54
C GLU A 155 -8.39 -21.66 17.73
N MET A 156 -8.91 -20.56 17.14
CA MET A 156 -10.06 -20.65 16.24
C MET A 156 -9.71 -21.36 14.93
N ILE A 157 -8.52 -21.12 14.34
CA ILE A 157 -8.10 -21.84 13.13
C ILE A 157 -7.98 -23.35 13.40
N GLU A 158 -7.43 -23.74 14.55
CA GLU A 158 -7.37 -25.14 14.98
C GLU A 158 -8.79 -25.72 15.20
N ALA A 159 -9.71 -24.95 15.79
CA ALA A 159 -11.09 -25.38 15.96
C ALA A 159 -11.80 -25.62 14.62
N LEU A 160 -11.51 -24.83 13.59
CA LEU A 160 -12.07 -25.03 12.25
C LEU A 160 -11.62 -26.36 11.63
N GLU A 161 -10.46 -26.92 12.00
CA GLU A 161 -10.07 -28.26 11.57
C GLU A 161 -11.04 -29.31 12.14
N GLN A 162 -11.42 -29.17 13.42
CA GLN A 162 -12.41 -30.04 14.07
C GLN A 162 -13.82 -29.85 13.50
N VAL A 163 -14.20 -28.62 13.12
CA VAL A 163 -15.46 -28.35 12.42
C VAL A 163 -15.56 -29.19 11.14
N VAL A 164 -14.51 -29.20 10.32
CA VAL A 164 -14.48 -29.99 9.08
C VAL A 164 -14.62 -31.48 9.37
N GLU A 165 -13.91 -32.00 10.39
CA GLU A 165 -13.98 -33.42 10.78
C GLU A 165 -15.38 -33.81 11.28
N VAL A 166 -15.96 -33.04 12.19
CA VAL A 166 -17.31 -33.31 12.76
C VAL A 166 -18.40 -33.27 11.70
N TRP A 167 -18.31 -32.32 10.76
CA TRP A 167 -19.26 -32.24 9.65
C TRP A 167 -19.17 -33.46 8.73
N ASP A 168 -17.95 -33.92 8.41
CA ASP A 168 -17.73 -35.11 7.57
C ASP A 168 -18.26 -36.38 8.26
N ASP A 169 -17.94 -36.56 9.55
CA ASP A 169 -18.39 -37.71 10.36
C ASP A 169 -19.92 -37.79 10.45
N ASN A 170 -20.59 -36.65 10.48
CA ASN A 170 -22.06 -36.55 10.49
C ASN A 170 -22.70 -36.61 9.09
N ASN A 171 -21.92 -36.69 8.00
CA ASN A 171 -22.38 -36.56 6.62
C ASN A 171 -23.15 -35.25 6.34
N ALA A 172 -22.78 -34.16 7.02
CA ALA A 172 -23.35 -32.84 6.83
C ALA A 172 -22.84 -32.19 5.52
N PRO A 173 -23.56 -31.21 4.94
CA PRO A 173 -23.05 -30.42 3.83
C PRO A 173 -21.80 -29.64 4.22
N THR A 174 -20.90 -29.29 3.28
CA THR A 174 -19.70 -28.49 3.57
C THR A 174 -19.99 -27.33 4.54
N PRO A 175 -19.26 -27.23 5.67
CA PRO A 175 -19.46 -26.16 6.64
C PRO A 175 -19.20 -24.80 5.99
N VAL A 176 -20.03 -23.81 6.34
CA VAL A 176 -19.92 -22.45 5.82
C VAL A 176 -19.85 -21.47 6.98
N ILE A 177 -18.76 -20.72 7.10
CA ILE A 177 -18.66 -19.60 8.06
C ILE A 177 -19.51 -18.45 7.54
N THR A 178 -20.51 -18.06 8.33
CA THR A 178 -21.45 -16.98 8.00
C THR A 178 -21.13 -15.65 8.68
N SER A 179 -20.39 -15.69 9.79
CA SER A 179 -19.87 -14.51 10.50
C SER A 179 -18.55 -14.84 11.20
N GLY A 180 -17.64 -13.88 11.25
CA GLY A 180 -16.45 -13.86 12.10
C GLY A 180 -16.37 -12.53 12.85
N ASN A 181 -15.31 -11.75 12.67
CA ASN A 181 -15.23 -10.38 13.20
C ASN A 181 -15.93 -9.37 12.28
N ASP A 182 -17.23 -9.56 12.11
CA ASP A 182 -18.12 -8.68 11.37
C ASP A 182 -19.45 -8.51 12.12
N GLY A 183 -20.51 -8.09 11.44
CA GLY A 183 -21.85 -7.99 12.05
C GLY A 183 -22.01 -7.03 13.25
N GLU A 184 -23.22 -7.03 13.80
CA GLU A 184 -23.53 -6.46 15.10
C GLU A 184 -23.70 -7.60 16.10
N HIS A 185 -22.92 -7.59 17.17
CA HIS A 185 -22.94 -8.58 18.24
C HIS A 185 -23.18 -7.92 19.60
N GLY A 186 -23.52 -8.73 20.60
CA GLY A 186 -23.73 -8.26 21.97
C GLY A 186 -22.48 -7.62 22.60
N GLU A 187 -22.69 -6.79 23.63
CA GLU A 187 -21.58 -6.23 24.42
C GLU A 187 -20.76 -7.38 25.04
N GLY A 188 -19.46 -7.41 24.75
CA GLY A 188 -18.55 -8.45 25.22
C GLY A 188 -18.51 -9.72 24.36
N SER A 189 -19.11 -9.73 23.18
CA SER A 189 -19.00 -10.86 22.25
C SER A 189 -17.57 -11.06 21.75
N LEU A 190 -17.14 -12.32 21.68
CA LEU A 190 -15.82 -12.73 21.25
C LEU A 190 -15.60 -12.66 19.72
N HIS A 191 -16.67 -12.45 18.93
CA HIS A 191 -16.55 -12.10 17.50
C HIS A 191 -15.66 -10.87 17.30
N TYR A 192 -15.78 -9.86 18.17
CA TYR A 192 -14.98 -8.64 18.08
C TYR A 192 -13.49 -8.85 18.41
N GLU A 193 -13.16 -9.97 19.04
CA GLU A 193 -11.81 -10.34 19.46
C GLU A 193 -11.17 -11.35 18.51
N ASP A 194 -11.83 -11.70 17.40
CA ASP A 194 -11.41 -12.75 16.46
C ASP A 194 -11.39 -14.17 17.10
N GLU A 195 -12.17 -14.35 18.17
CA GLU A 195 -12.25 -15.58 18.98
C GLU A 195 -13.60 -16.31 18.84
N ALA A 196 -14.41 -15.94 17.83
CA ALA A 196 -15.69 -16.60 17.55
C ALA A 196 -16.03 -16.64 16.05
N VAL A 197 -16.81 -17.65 15.67
CA VAL A 197 -17.42 -17.79 14.34
C VAL A 197 -18.83 -18.33 14.43
N ASP A 198 -19.65 -17.94 13.45
CA ASP A 198 -20.97 -18.54 13.24
C ASP A 198 -20.91 -19.45 12.01
N LEU A 199 -21.37 -20.69 12.17
CA LEU A 199 -21.45 -21.68 11.11
C LEU A 199 -22.89 -21.82 10.64
N ARG A 200 -23.13 -21.83 9.33
CA ARG A 200 -24.46 -21.96 8.74
C ARG A 200 -25.22 -23.18 9.28
N GLY A 201 -26.41 -22.93 9.81
CA GLY A 201 -27.35 -23.96 10.31
C GLY A 201 -28.52 -24.23 9.37
N ASN A 202 -28.92 -23.25 8.54
CA ASN A 202 -30.12 -23.32 7.69
C ASN A 202 -30.10 -24.34 6.54
N ASN A 203 -29.04 -25.12 6.40
CA ASN A 203 -28.89 -26.19 5.40
C ASN A 203 -28.96 -27.60 6.01
N VAL A 204 -29.21 -27.70 7.32
CA VAL A 204 -29.48 -28.93 8.06
C VAL A 204 -30.77 -28.76 8.87
N SER A 205 -31.34 -29.84 9.38
CA SER A 205 -32.49 -29.77 10.29
C SER A 205 -32.08 -29.36 11.71
N ASP A 206 -33.02 -28.87 12.52
CA ASP A 206 -32.73 -28.46 13.90
C ASP A 206 -32.11 -29.60 14.74
N GLU A 207 -32.56 -30.84 14.52
CA GLU A 207 -32.01 -32.03 15.19
C GLU A 207 -30.57 -32.30 14.76
N GLU A 208 -30.27 -32.16 13.46
CA GLU A 208 -28.90 -32.28 12.93
C GLU A 208 -28.01 -31.13 13.43
N MET A 209 -28.51 -29.90 13.50
CA MET A 209 -27.76 -28.75 13.99
C MET A 209 -27.38 -28.92 15.47
N GLN A 210 -28.32 -29.39 16.29
CA GLN A 210 -28.03 -29.70 17.69
C GLN A 210 -27.02 -30.84 17.82
N GLN A 211 -27.15 -31.90 17.02
CA GLN A 211 -26.20 -33.02 17.02
C GLN A 211 -24.78 -32.56 16.62
N LEU A 212 -24.67 -31.72 15.58
CA LEU A 212 -23.39 -31.14 15.16
C LEU A 212 -22.76 -30.27 16.26
N ALA A 213 -23.55 -29.44 16.93
CA ALA A 213 -23.08 -28.61 18.04
C ALA A 213 -22.60 -29.47 19.22
N ASP A 214 -23.35 -30.52 19.59
CA ASP A 214 -22.98 -31.43 20.67
C ASP A 214 -21.69 -32.21 20.36
N ASP A 215 -21.56 -32.75 19.14
CA ASP A 215 -20.36 -33.48 18.70
C ASP A 215 -19.15 -32.56 18.60
N LEU A 216 -19.34 -31.32 18.13
CA LEU A 216 -18.28 -30.32 18.07
C LEU A 216 -17.85 -29.88 19.46
N GLN A 217 -18.77 -29.69 20.40
CA GLN A 217 -18.45 -29.41 21.80
C GLN A 217 -17.62 -30.54 22.42
N GLU A 218 -17.96 -31.81 22.14
CA GLU A 218 -17.18 -32.97 22.59
C GLU A 218 -15.77 -32.99 21.99
N ALA A 219 -15.64 -32.65 20.71
CA ALA A 219 -14.35 -32.62 20.00
C ALA A 219 -13.42 -31.49 20.48
N LEU A 220 -13.96 -30.29 20.67
CA LEU A 220 -13.20 -29.10 21.06
C LEU A 220 -12.87 -29.06 22.56
N GLY A 221 -13.73 -29.61 23.40
CA GLY A 221 -13.55 -29.65 24.86
C GLY A 221 -13.95 -28.37 25.59
N ASP A 222 -13.56 -28.29 26.86
CA ASP A 222 -14.11 -27.32 27.83
C ASP A 222 -13.63 -25.87 27.65
N ASP A 223 -12.63 -25.63 26.80
CA ASP A 223 -12.10 -24.28 26.50
C ASP A 223 -12.92 -23.54 25.42
N TYR A 224 -13.90 -24.23 24.83
CA TYR A 224 -14.78 -23.68 23.81
C TYR A 224 -16.23 -23.71 24.29
N ASP A 225 -17.00 -22.70 23.92
CA ASP A 225 -18.45 -22.70 24.05
C ASP A 225 -19.05 -22.88 22.64
N VAL A 226 -19.82 -23.96 22.46
CA VAL A 226 -20.49 -24.31 21.20
C VAL A 226 -21.99 -24.33 21.42
N ILE A 227 -22.73 -23.50 20.68
CA ILE A 227 -24.17 -23.32 20.86
C ILE A 227 -24.89 -23.34 19.51
N ALA A 228 -25.89 -24.20 19.38
CA ALA A 228 -26.85 -24.13 18.29
C ALA A 228 -27.86 -23.00 18.57
N GLU A 229 -27.81 -21.92 17.79
CA GLU A 229 -28.70 -20.77 17.91
C GLU A 229 -29.83 -20.83 16.88
N PHE A 230 -31.07 -20.78 17.36
CA PHE A 230 -32.30 -20.88 16.56
C PHE A 230 -33.08 -19.56 16.61
N PHE A 231 -33.50 -19.05 15.45
CA PHE A 231 -34.18 -17.77 15.28
C PHE A 231 -35.55 -17.90 14.57
N PRO A 232 -36.52 -18.65 15.15
CA PRO A 232 -37.80 -18.96 14.50
C PRO A 232 -38.75 -17.77 14.30
N ASP A 233 -38.48 -16.62 14.93
CA ASP A 233 -39.35 -15.43 14.92
C ASP A 233 -38.66 -14.19 14.30
N ASP A 234 -37.63 -14.37 13.47
CA ASP A 234 -36.88 -13.24 12.91
C ASP A 234 -37.73 -12.41 11.92
N PRO A 235 -38.06 -11.14 12.26
CA PRO A 235 -38.95 -10.30 11.44
C PRO A 235 -38.33 -9.82 10.12
N ASP A 236 -37.00 -9.94 9.95
CA ASP A 236 -36.29 -9.59 8.71
C ASP A 236 -36.27 -10.75 7.70
N THR A 237 -36.77 -11.93 8.10
CA THR A 237 -37.00 -13.05 7.19
C THR A 237 -38.37 -12.91 6.53
N GLU A 238 -38.44 -12.22 5.39
CA GLU A 238 -39.61 -12.40 4.52
C GLU A 238 -39.61 -13.86 4.02
N GLN A 239 -40.42 -14.71 4.69
CA GLN A 239 -40.88 -16.03 4.23
C GLN A 239 -39.98 -17.25 4.44
N ASP A 240 -38.91 -17.18 5.24
CA ASP A 240 -38.10 -18.35 5.59
C ASP A 240 -37.56 -18.23 7.04
N GLU A 241 -38.29 -18.85 7.98
CA GLU A 241 -38.12 -18.74 9.44
C GLU A 241 -36.81 -19.37 9.98
N SER A 242 -35.82 -19.65 9.12
CA SER A 242 -34.56 -20.32 9.48
C SER A 242 -33.30 -19.66 8.91
N LEU A 243 -33.39 -18.54 8.16
CA LEU A 243 -32.22 -18.02 7.43
C LEU A 243 -31.02 -17.65 8.32
N ASN A 244 -31.27 -17.33 9.58
CA ASN A 244 -30.26 -16.90 10.54
C ASN A 244 -29.84 -17.99 11.53
N ASP A 245 -30.39 -19.21 11.42
CA ASP A 245 -29.97 -20.32 12.27
C ASP A 245 -28.50 -20.66 11.99
N HIS A 246 -27.73 -20.78 13.07
CA HIS A 246 -26.30 -21.04 13.01
C HIS A 246 -25.80 -21.77 14.25
N ILE A 247 -24.64 -22.40 14.13
CA ILE A 247 -23.89 -22.93 15.25
C ILE A 247 -22.82 -21.91 15.58
N HIS A 248 -22.96 -21.26 16.73
CA HIS A 248 -21.98 -20.35 17.30
C HIS A 248 -20.86 -21.16 17.95
N VAL A 249 -19.61 -20.80 17.66
CA VAL A 249 -18.41 -21.43 18.20
C VAL A 249 -17.47 -20.32 18.67
N GLU A 250 -17.16 -20.28 19.96
CA GLU A 250 -16.21 -19.32 20.50
C GLU A 250 -15.17 -19.97 21.43
N TYR A 251 -13.96 -19.42 21.44
CA TYR A 251 -12.87 -19.83 22.32
C TYR A 251 -12.87 -18.96 23.60
N ASP A 252 -13.35 -19.52 24.72
CA ASP A 252 -13.39 -18.87 26.04
C ASP A 252 -12.79 -19.79 27.11
N PRO A 253 -11.45 -19.90 27.18
CA PRO A 253 -10.79 -20.78 28.15
C PRO A 253 -11.04 -20.32 29.60
N ARG A 254 -11.49 -21.25 30.45
CA ARG A 254 -11.93 -20.98 31.83
C ARG A 254 -10.83 -20.98 32.90
#